data_AF-A0A3M0GH07-F1
#
_entry.id   AF-A0A3M0GH07-F1
#
_cell.length_a   1.000
_cell.length_b   1.000
_cell.length_c   1.000
_cell.angle_alpha   90.00
_cell.angle_beta   90.00
_cell.angle_gamma   90.00
#
_symmetry.space_group_name_H-M   'P 1'
#
loop_
_entity.id
_entity.type
_entity.pdbx_description
1 polymer ?
#
loop_
_entity_poly.entity_id
_entity_poly.type
_entity_poly.pdbx_seq_one_letter_code
_entity_poly.pdbx_strand_id
1 'polypeptide(L)'
;MNIKTIISWLPELALRTLRVLLIGFIIVNAWSIYNSYATVDSNPLIPKNLAAYESFPRYVFITFYLVIIWLVWKFLKGDYNPNKWWMPVLAAFVFESMKFYIYGFLMWINPFG
;
A
#
# COMPACT_ATOMS: atom_id res chain seq x y z
N MET A 1 -15.24 32.66 -14.65
CA MET A 1 -15.20 31.56 -13.67
C MET A 1 -13.73 31.20 -13.44
N ASN A 2 -13.24 31.25 -12.20
CA ASN A 2 -11.81 31.19 -11.90
C ASN A 2 -11.32 29.72 -12.01
N ILE A 3 -10.24 29.45 -12.74
CA ILE A 3 -9.71 28.08 -12.98
C ILE A 3 -9.42 27.34 -11.66
N LYS A 4 -9.06 28.09 -10.61
CA LYS A 4 -8.86 27.56 -9.25
C LYS A 4 -10.09 26.85 -8.67
N THR A 5 -11.30 27.30 -9.00
CA THR A 5 -12.55 26.70 -8.48
C THR A 5 -12.96 25.46 -9.26
N ILE A 6 -12.49 25.32 -10.50
CA ILE A 6 -12.79 24.16 -11.36
C ILE A 6 -11.92 22.96 -11.02
N ILE A 7 -10.74 23.15 -10.42
CA ILE A 7 -9.75 22.07 -10.18
C ILE A 7 -9.68 21.65 -8.70
N SER A 8 -10.39 22.34 -7.80
CA SER A 8 -10.32 22.08 -6.35
C SER A 8 -10.75 20.68 -5.91
N TRP A 9 -11.59 20.00 -6.71
CA TRP A 9 -12.08 18.64 -6.45
C TRP A 9 -11.10 17.54 -6.91
N LEU A 10 -10.16 17.86 -7.81
CA LEU A 10 -9.26 16.88 -8.41
C LEU A 10 -8.35 16.21 -7.36
N PRO A 11 -7.73 16.93 -6.42
CA PRO A 11 -6.89 16.31 -5.40
C PRO A 11 -7.68 15.47 -4.41
N GLU A 12 -8.91 15.87 -4.08
CA GLU A 12 -9.79 15.07 -3.23
C GLU A 12 -10.20 13.76 -3.91
N LEU A 13 -10.55 13.83 -5.20
CA LEU A 13 -10.84 12.63 -5.99
C LEU A 13 -9.62 11.70 -6.06
N ALA A 14 -8.43 12.26 -6.31
CA ALA A 14 -7.19 11.49 -6.36
C ALA A 14 -6.92 10.76 -5.03
N LEU A 15 -7.09 11.43 -3.89
CA LEU A 15 -6.93 10.84 -2.56
C LEU A 15 -7.97 9.74 -2.28
N ARG A 16 -9.24 9.95 -2.69
CA ARG A 16 -10.29 8.93 -2.56
C ARG A 16 -10.01 7.69 -3.42
N THR A 17 -9.58 7.88 -4.68
CA THR A 17 -9.18 6.79 -5.58
C THR A 17 -7.97 6.04 -5.04
N LEU A 18 -6.95 6.76 -4.56
CA LEU A 18 -5.77 6.17 -3.93
C LEU A 18 -6.16 5.27 -2.75
N ARG A 19 -7.09 5.72 -1.89
CA ARG A 19 -7.59 4.91 -0.78
C ARG A 19 -8.20 3.58 -1.25
N VAL A 20 -9.03 3.61 -2.29
CA VAL A 20 -9.65 2.38 -2.84
C VAL A 20 -8.59 1.43 -3.40
N LEU A 21 -7.61 1.95 -4.15
CA LEU A 21 -6.50 1.16 -4.66
C LEU A 21 -5.68 0.50 -3.55
N LEU A 22 -5.37 1.24 -2.48
CA LEU A 22 -4.65 0.72 -1.31
C LEU A 22 -5.41 -0.41 -0.62
N ILE A 23 -6.73 -0.30 -0.49
CA ILE A 23 -7.58 -1.37 0.04
C ILE A 23 -7.48 -2.62 -0.86
N GLY A 24 -7.53 -2.43 -2.18
CA GLY A 24 -7.34 -3.51 -3.15
C GLY A 24 -5.99 -4.23 -2.96
N PHE A 25 -4.90 -3.47 -2.79
CA PHE A 25 -3.59 -4.07 -2.53
C PHE A 25 -3.52 -4.84 -1.20
N ILE A 26 -4.18 -4.36 -0.14
CA ILE A 26 -4.28 -5.11 1.12
C ILE A 26 -4.98 -6.45 0.90
N ILE A 27 -6.10 -6.46 0.16
CA ILE A 27 -6.84 -7.69 -0.15
C ILE A 27 -5.97 -8.67 -0.93
N VAL A 28 -5.25 -8.20 -1.96
CA VAL A 28 -4.36 -9.05 -2.77
C VAL A 28 -3.25 -9.66 -1.91
N ASN A 29 -2.66 -8.89 -0.99
CA ASN A 29 -1.63 -9.39 -0.10
C ASN A 29 -2.20 -10.41 0.91
N ALA A 30 -3.36 -10.14 1.49
CA ALA A 30 -4.04 -11.05 2.41
C ALA A 30 -4.41 -12.37 1.72
N TRP A 31 -4.92 -12.30 0.49
CA TRP A 31 -5.24 -13.47 -0.32
C TRP A 31 -4.01 -14.33 -0.62
N SER A 32 -2.89 -13.70 -0.93
CA SER A 32 -1.66 -14.46 -1.15
C SER A 32 -1.11 -15.11 0.12
N ILE A 33 -1.20 -14.44 1.28
CA ILE A 33 -0.83 -15.07 2.55
C ILE A 33 -1.66 -16.33 2.75
N TYR A 34 -2.99 -16.22 2.57
CA TYR A 34 -3.89 -17.37 2.65
C TYR A 34 -3.45 -18.50 1.71
N ASN A 35 -3.15 -18.19 0.45
CA ASN A 35 -2.70 -19.19 -0.52
C ASN A 35 -1.38 -19.86 -0.10
N SER A 36 -0.38 -19.10 0.38
CA SER A 36 0.90 -19.68 0.82
C SER A 36 0.70 -20.71 1.93
N TYR A 37 -0.17 -20.44 2.91
CA TYR A 37 -0.50 -21.42 3.95
C TYR A 37 -1.33 -22.59 3.42
N ALA A 38 -2.36 -22.35 2.60
CA ALA A 38 -3.19 -23.41 2.04
C ALA A 38 -2.39 -24.38 1.15
N THR A 39 -1.40 -23.89 0.40
CA THR A 39 -0.49 -24.72 -0.40
C THR A 39 0.39 -25.63 0.45
N VAL A 40 0.90 -25.13 1.57
CA VAL A 40 1.67 -25.96 2.53
C VAL A 40 0.79 -27.00 3.21
N ASP A 41 -0.41 -26.61 3.65
CA ASP A 41 -1.33 -27.52 4.35
C ASP A 41 -1.85 -28.65 3.44
N SER A 42 -1.96 -28.38 2.14
CA SER A 42 -2.41 -29.36 1.14
C SER A 42 -1.32 -30.33 0.66
N ASN A 43 -0.05 -30.06 0.94
CA ASN A 43 1.05 -30.91 0.48
C ASN A 43 2.09 -31.16 1.59
N PRO A 44 2.15 -32.39 2.15
CA PRO A 44 3.06 -32.74 3.24
C PRO A 44 4.55 -32.71 2.83
N LEU A 45 4.86 -32.63 1.53
CA LEU A 45 6.23 -32.50 1.01
C LEU A 45 6.75 -31.07 1.10
N ILE A 46 5.89 -30.07 1.30
CA ILE A 46 6.29 -28.67 1.36
C ILE A 46 6.69 -28.32 2.80
N PRO A 47 7.84 -27.67 3.02
CA PRO A 47 8.27 -27.28 4.35
C PRO A 47 7.26 -26.35 5.02
N LYS A 48 6.88 -26.64 6.26
CA LYS A 48 5.94 -25.81 7.04
C LYS A 48 6.37 -24.35 7.18
N ASN A 49 7.68 -24.10 7.16
CA ASN A 49 8.25 -22.76 7.28
C ASN A 49 8.19 -21.96 5.97
N LEU A 50 7.95 -22.61 4.82
CA LEU A 50 7.91 -21.94 3.52
C LEU A 50 6.75 -20.94 3.44
N ALA A 51 5.58 -21.30 3.96
CA ALA A 51 4.43 -20.40 3.99
C ALA A 51 4.72 -19.11 4.79
N ALA A 52 5.34 -19.24 5.97
CA ALA A 52 5.71 -18.09 6.79
C ALA A 52 6.75 -17.20 6.08
N TYR A 53 7.69 -17.83 5.38
CA TYR A 53 8.74 -17.16 4.62
C TYR A 53 8.18 -16.37 3.43
N GLU A 54 7.32 -16.97 2.59
CA GLU A 54 6.65 -16.28 1.47
C GLU A 54 5.64 -15.22 1.93
N SER A 55 5.03 -15.42 3.11
CA SER A 55 4.04 -14.49 3.66
C SER A 55 4.67 -13.26 4.30
N PHE A 56 5.92 -13.34 4.76
CA PHE A 56 6.59 -12.26 5.49
C PHE A 56 6.60 -10.91 4.74
N PRO A 57 7.03 -10.83 3.47
CA PRO A 57 6.98 -9.58 2.70
C PRO A 57 5.57 -8.99 2.61
N ARG A 58 4.56 -9.86 2.51
CA ARG A 58 3.15 -9.46 2.33
C ARG A 58 2.57 -8.83 3.60
N TYR A 59 2.94 -9.33 4.78
CA TYR A 59 2.58 -8.69 6.05
C TYR A 59 3.17 -7.27 6.15
N VAL A 60 4.44 -7.10 5.77
CA VAL A 60 5.10 -5.77 5.75
C VAL A 60 4.37 -4.81 4.81
N PHE A 61 4.01 -5.27 3.62
CA PHE A 61 3.22 -4.46 2.68
C PHE A 61 1.82 -4.11 3.19
N ILE A 62 1.11 -5.05 3.84
CA ILE A 62 -0.20 -4.75 4.45
C ILE A 62 -0.06 -3.65 5.51
N THR A 63 0.89 -3.78 6.43
CA THR A 63 1.13 -2.75 7.46
C THR A 63 1.48 -1.41 6.82
N PHE A 64 2.33 -1.41 5.80
CA PHE A 64 2.66 -0.19 5.04
C PHE A 64 1.41 0.45 4.43
N TYR A 65 0.57 -0.31 3.72
CA TYR A 65 -0.65 0.23 3.10
C TYR A 65 -1.67 0.74 4.13
N LEU A 66 -1.78 0.10 5.31
CA LEU A 66 -2.63 0.58 6.40
C LEU A 66 -2.19 1.97 6.91
N VAL A 67 -0.88 2.17 7.09
CA VAL A 67 -0.33 3.49 7.45
C VAL A 67 -0.67 4.54 6.39
N ILE A 68 -0.60 4.17 5.11
CA ILE A 68 -0.92 5.09 4.01
C ILE A 68 -2.40 5.46 4.00
N ILE A 69 -3.30 4.48 4.16
CA ILE A 69 -4.74 4.73 4.26
C ILE A 69 -5.04 5.68 5.42
N TRP A 70 -4.39 5.50 6.57
CA TRP A 70 -4.55 6.40 7.71
C TRP A 70 -4.08 7.84 7.41
N LEU A 71 -2.94 8.00 6.73
CA LEU A 71 -2.45 9.31 6.29
C LEU A 71 -3.43 9.98 5.31
N VAL A 72 -3.90 9.24 4.29
CA VAL A 72 -4.87 9.73 3.31
C VAL A 72 -6.16 10.17 4.00
N TRP A 73 -6.64 9.39 4.98
CA TRP A 73 -7.82 9.76 5.77
C TRP A 73 -7.61 11.05 6.56
N LYS A 74 -6.44 11.23 7.18
CA LYS A 74 -6.09 12.46 7.88
C LYS A 74 -6.10 13.69 6.96
N PHE A 75 -5.57 13.56 5.74
CA PHE A 75 -5.61 14.62 4.74
C PHE A 75 -7.04 14.97 4.31
N LEU A 76 -7.89 13.96 4.12
CA LEU A 76 -9.30 14.15 3.74
C LEU A 76 -10.14 14.80 4.86
N LYS A 77 -9.79 14.62 6.14
CA LYS A 77 -10.63 15.05 7.28
C LYS A 77 -10.41 16.50 7.76
N GLY A 78 -9.42 17.24 7.25
CA GLY A 78 -9.29 18.64 7.67
C GLY A 78 -7.97 19.35 7.43
N ASP A 79 -6.93 18.66 6.93
CA ASP A 79 -5.63 19.30 6.61
C ASP A 79 -5.52 19.73 5.13
N TYR A 80 -6.59 19.58 4.36
CA TYR A 80 -6.61 19.96 2.95
C TYR A 80 -6.67 21.47 2.79
N ASN A 81 -5.49 22.09 2.72
CA ASN A 81 -5.35 23.47 2.31
C ASN A 81 -5.33 23.52 0.77
N PRO A 82 -6.30 24.16 0.10
CA PRO A 82 -6.36 24.24 -1.37
C PRO A 82 -5.15 24.98 -1.98
N ASN A 83 -4.38 25.72 -1.19
CA ASN A 83 -3.10 26.30 -1.64
C ASN A 83 -1.94 25.28 -1.65
N LYS A 84 -2.11 24.08 -1.07
CA LYS A 84 -1.13 22.98 -1.04
C LYS A 84 -1.50 21.85 -2.01
N TRP A 85 -1.92 22.21 -3.22
CA TRP A 85 -2.28 21.27 -4.29
C TRP A 85 -1.16 20.28 -4.67
N TRP A 86 0.11 20.62 -4.36
CA TRP A 86 1.29 19.78 -4.59
C TRP A 86 1.47 18.67 -3.55
N MET A 87 0.82 18.77 -2.39
CA MET A 87 1.01 17.87 -1.25
C MET A 87 0.63 16.40 -1.54
N PRO A 88 -0.46 16.10 -2.29
CA PRO A 88 -0.77 14.75 -2.72
C PRO A 88 0.26 14.19 -3.72
N VAL A 89 0.83 15.03 -4.59
CA VAL A 89 1.85 14.64 -5.57
C VAL A 89 3.15 14.27 -4.86
N LEU A 90 3.59 15.10 -3.91
CA LEU A 90 4.78 14.80 -3.10
C LEU A 90 4.56 13.54 -2.25
N ALA A 91 3.37 13.37 -1.68
CA ALA A 91 3.04 12.16 -0.93
C ALA A 91 3.12 10.91 -1.83
N ALA A 92 2.52 10.94 -3.02
CA ALA A 92 2.61 9.85 -3.98
C ALA A 92 4.07 9.51 -4.37
N PHE A 93 4.90 10.53 -4.60
CA PHE A 93 6.32 10.35 -4.90
C PHE A 93 7.08 9.68 -3.74
N VAL A 94 6.86 10.15 -2.51
CA VAL A 94 7.46 9.55 -1.30
C VAL A 94 6.96 8.12 -1.11
N PHE A 95 5.69 7.83 -1.38
CA PHE A 95 5.13 6.48 -1.28
C PHE A 95 5.78 5.51 -2.24
N GLU A 96 5.86 5.85 -3.52
CA GLU A 96 6.52 4.97 -4.50
C GLU A 96 8.00 4.77 -4.20
N SER A 97 8.67 5.83 -3.74
CA SER A 97 10.07 5.74 -3.31
C SER A 97 10.24 4.80 -2.11
N MET A 98 9.43 4.95 -1.05
CA MET A 98 9.47 4.07 0.12
C MET A 98 9.13 2.63 -0.24
N LYS A 99 8.18 2.41 -1.16
CA LYS A 99 7.84 1.07 -1.64
C LYS A 99 9.03 0.39 -2.29
N PHE A 100 9.80 1.11 -3.11
CA PHE A 100 11.03 0.60 -3.72
C PHE A 100 12.08 0.22 -2.66
N TYR A 101 12.28 1.08 -1.64
CA TYR A 101 13.20 0.77 -0.54
C TYR A 101 12.76 -0.44 0.29
N ILE A 102 11.48 -0.53 0.64
CA ILE A 102 10.91 -1.68 1.36
C ILE A 102 11.12 -2.94 0.54
N TYR A 103 10.82 -2.89 -0.77
CA TYR A 103 11.00 -4.03 -1.65
C TYR A 103 12.46 -4.47 -1.78
N GLY A 104 13.39 -3.53 -1.96
CA GLY A 104 14.83 -3.83 -2.01
C GLY A 104 15.36 -4.40 -0.69
N PHE A 105 14.90 -3.87 0.45
CA PHE A 105 15.24 -4.39 1.77
C PHE A 105 14.67 -5.79 2.00
N LEU A 106 13.44 -6.04 1.56
CA LEU A 106 12.81 -7.35 1.64
C LEU A 106 13.52 -8.36 0.76
N MET A 107 13.92 -8.01 -0.48
CA MET A 107 14.78 -8.88 -1.29
C MET A 107 16.13 -9.16 -0.62
N TRP A 108 16.70 -8.20 0.11
CA TRP A 108 17.98 -8.39 0.76
C TRP A 108 17.89 -9.38 1.93
N ILE A 109 16.82 -9.33 2.72
CA ILE A 109 16.61 -10.23 3.87
C ILE A 109 15.97 -11.56 3.46
N ASN A 110 15.15 -11.52 2.41
CA ASN A 110 14.37 -12.63 1.88
C ASN A 110 14.48 -12.63 0.34
N PRO A 111 15.62 -13.06 -0.22
CA PRO A 111 15.87 -13.02 -1.68
C PRO A 111 15.10 -14.08 -2.48
N PHE A 112 14.51 -15.07 -1.81
CA PHE A 112 13.86 -16.23 -2.44
C PHE A 112 12.34 -16.26 -2.19
N GLY A 113 11.77 -15.22 -1.59
CA GLY A 113 10.35 -15.09 -1.25
C GLY A 113 9.66 -13.93 -1.94
#